data_AF-A0A964TYD5-F1
#
_entry.id   AF-A0A964TYD5-F1
#
_cell.length_a   1.000
_cell.length_b   1.000
_cell.length_c   1.000
_cell.angle_alpha   90.00
_cell.angle_beta   90.00
_cell.angle_gamma   90.00
#
_symmetry.space_group_name_H-M   'P 1'
#
loop_
_entity.id
_entity.type
_entity.pdbx_description
1 polymer ?
#
loop_
_entity_poly.entity_id
_entity_poly.type
_entity_poly.pdbx_seq_one_letter_code
_entity_poly.pdbx_strand_id
1 'polypeptide(L)'
;ALTVGRNIYAHNCSTCHGSDARGADGYPNLTDMHWIWGGDPARVLESIQAGRQAVMPPFGDALGEQGVTRAAVYVQKLAGDSVDASMAAAGEKIYQQNCAACHGPDGTGNVYLGAPDLTTGVYTYGGDLDSIRETIRGGRNGVMPAQMELLGEIRTRLVTAYVLSLSRQEDDQG
;
A
#
# COMPACT_ATOMS: atom_id res chain seq x y z
N ALA A 1 -24.74 -5.59 12.85
CA ALA A 1 -23.86 -4.61 12.15
C ALA A 1 -22.96 -5.30 11.12
N LEU A 2 -22.12 -6.27 11.53
CA LEU A 2 -21.15 -6.93 10.64
C LEU A 2 -21.77 -7.66 9.44
N THR A 3 -22.93 -8.32 9.58
CA THR A 3 -23.64 -8.95 8.45
C THR A 3 -24.02 -7.94 7.36
N VAL A 4 -24.48 -6.75 7.75
CA VAL A 4 -24.83 -5.68 6.81
C VAL A 4 -23.57 -5.10 6.16
N GLY A 5 -22.52 -4.87 6.96
CA GLY A 5 -21.22 -4.40 6.45
C GLY A 5 -20.61 -5.38 5.44
N ARG A 6 -20.68 -6.69 5.71
CA ARG A 6 -20.26 -7.75 4.77
C ARG A 6 -21.03 -7.70 3.45
N ASN A 7 -22.35 -7.53 3.50
CA ASN A 7 -23.17 -7.43 2.28
C ASN A 7 -22.83 -6.17 1.46
N ILE A 8 -22.59 -5.04 2.13
CA ILE A 8 -22.14 -3.81 1.47
C ILE A 8 -20.78 -4.04 0.81
N TYR A 9 -19.83 -4.65 1.52
CA TYR A 9 -18.52 -5.00 0.99
C TYR A 9 -18.62 -5.88 -0.25
N ALA A 10 -19.39 -6.96 -0.16
CA ALA A 10 -19.56 -7.93 -1.23
C ALA A 10 -20.11 -7.30 -2.52
N HIS A 11 -20.96 -6.27 -2.41
CA HIS A 11 -21.56 -5.60 -3.57
C HIS A 11 -20.74 -4.43 -4.13
N ASN A 12 -19.98 -3.72 -3.28
CA ASN A 12 -19.38 -2.43 -3.67
C ASN A 12 -17.84 -2.43 -3.64
N CYS A 13 -17.22 -3.36 -2.94
CA CYS A 13 -15.77 -3.34 -2.68
C CYS A 13 -15.05 -4.58 -3.25
N SER A 14 -15.73 -5.72 -3.29
CA SER A 14 -15.16 -7.02 -3.64
C SER A 14 -14.61 -7.12 -5.07
N THR A 15 -15.15 -6.33 -5.99
CA THR A 15 -14.67 -6.29 -7.39
C THR A 15 -13.20 -5.87 -7.49
N CYS A 16 -12.75 -5.01 -6.57
CA CYS A 16 -11.38 -4.52 -6.53
C CYS A 16 -10.56 -5.24 -5.45
N HIS A 17 -11.11 -5.35 -4.24
CA HIS A 17 -10.37 -5.91 -3.09
C HIS A 17 -10.53 -7.42 -2.92
N GLY A 18 -11.19 -8.10 -3.86
CA GLY A 18 -11.45 -9.54 -3.80
C GLY A 18 -12.65 -9.91 -2.93
N SER A 19 -13.25 -11.08 -3.18
CA SER A 19 -14.38 -11.57 -2.37
C SER A 19 -13.99 -11.92 -0.94
N ASP A 20 -12.73 -12.29 -0.72
CA ASP A 20 -12.14 -12.60 0.59
C ASP A 20 -11.34 -11.43 1.18
N ALA A 21 -11.38 -10.26 0.54
CA ALA A 21 -10.71 -9.04 0.95
C ALA A 21 -9.18 -9.05 0.95
N ARG A 22 -8.56 -10.04 0.32
CA ARG A 22 -7.10 -10.15 0.22
C ARG A 22 -6.46 -9.31 -0.89
N GLY A 23 -7.28 -8.58 -1.64
CA GLY A 23 -6.80 -7.75 -2.73
C GLY A 23 -6.41 -8.54 -3.98
N ALA A 24 -5.63 -7.88 -4.83
CA ALA A 24 -5.06 -8.39 -6.06
C ALA A 24 -3.88 -7.47 -6.46
N ASP A 25 -3.18 -7.75 -7.55
CA ASP A 25 -2.19 -6.80 -8.07
C ASP A 25 -2.83 -5.42 -8.30
N GLY A 26 -2.25 -4.38 -7.69
CA GLY A 26 -2.78 -3.03 -7.70
C GLY A 26 -3.86 -2.72 -6.66
N TYR A 27 -4.34 -3.70 -5.90
CA TYR A 27 -5.38 -3.54 -4.88
C TYR A 27 -4.95 -4.08 -3.51
N PRO A 28 -4.92 -3.22 -2.47
CA PRO A 28 -4.45 -3.64 -1.15
C PRO A 28 -5.24 -4.79 -0.53
N ASN A 29 -4.51 -5.64 0.20
CA ASN A 29 -5.06 -6.58 1.15
C ASN A 29 -5.68 -5.80 2.33
N LEU A 30 -6.93 -6.11 2.67
CA LEU A 30 -7.66 -5.46 3.77
C LEU A 30 -7.77 -6.36 5.01
N THR A 31 -7.22 -7.57 4.95
CA THR A 31 -7.21 -8.55 6.06
C THR A 31 -5.91 -8.53 6.85
N ASP A 32 -4.85 -7.91 6.34
CA ASP A 32 -3.58 -7.80 7.05
C ASP A 32 -3.50 -6.50 7.88
N MET A 33 -2.34 -6.28 8.49
CA MET A 33 -2.07 -5.11 9.33
C MET A 33 -1.27 -4.02 8.61
N HIS A 34 -1.09 -4.12 7.28
CA HIS A 34 -0.26 -3.21 6.48
C HIS A 34 -1.09 -2.11 5.82
N TRP A 35 -1.33 -1.05 6.57
CA TRP A 35 -2.19 0.06 6.13
C TRP A 35 -1.41 1.20 5.48
N ILE A 36 -1.62 1.42 4.17
CA ILE A 36 -1.00 2.53 3.40
C ILE A 36 -1.41 3.91 3.95
N TRP A 37 -2.68 4.07 4.35
CA TRP A 37 -3.26 5.36 4.80
C TRP A 37 -3.57 5.42 6.30
N GLY A 38 -3.10 4.42 7.06
CA GLY A 38 -3.39 4.23 8.48
C GLY A 38 -4.59 3.31 8.74
N GLY A 39 -4.45 2.44 9.74
CA GLY A 39 -5.45 1.41 10.10
C GLY A 39 -6.38 1.77 11.25
N ASP A 40 -6.27 2.98 11.81
CA ASP A 40 -7.21 3.42 12.84
C ASP A 40 -8.62 3.65 12.25
N PRO A 41 -9.69 3.51 13.07
CA PRO A 41 -11.04 3.56 12.55
C PRO A 41 -11.40 4.86 11.80
N ALA A 42 -10.80 6.00 12.19
CA ALA A 42 -11.09 7.27 11.54
C ALA A 42 -10.44 7.34 10.16
N ARG A 43 -9.19 6.88 10.01
CA ARG A 43 -8.49 6.83 8.72
C ARG A 43 -9.10 5.85 7.74
N VAL A 44 -9.54 4.69 8.21
CA VAL A 44 -10.22 3.71 7.35
C VAL A 44 -11.57 4.27 6.89
N LEU A 45 -12.33 4.91 7.81
CA LEU A 45 -13.58 5.58 7.46
C LEU A 45 -13.36 6.70 6.43
N GLU A 46 -12.36 7.54 6.66
CA GLU A 46 -12.00 8.63 5.74
C GLU A 46 -11.65 8.09 4.37
N SER A 47 -10.84 7.03 4.30
CA SER A 47 -10.46 6.39 3.03
C SER A 47 -11.69 5.90 2.27
N ILE A 48 -12.66 5.31 2.97
CA ILE A 48 -13.91 4.84 2.35
C ILE A 48 -14.81 6.01 1.93
N GLN A 49 -14.94 7.04 2.76
CA GLN A 49 -15.87 8.14 2.52
C GLN A 49 -15.35 9.11 1.46
N ALA A 50 -14.13 9.60 1.62
CA ALA A 50 -13.52 10.62 0.78
C ALA A 50 -12.66 10.05 -0.35
N GLY A 51 -12.39 8.74 -0.33
CA GLY A 51 -11.46 8.12 -1.26
C GLY A 51 -10.00 8.42 -0.93
N ARG A 52 -9.09 7.88 -1.73
CA ARG A 52 -7.64 8.12 -1.65
C ARG A 52 -7.05 8.14 -3.04
N GLN A 53 -5.98 8.93 -3.21
CA GLN A 53 -5.18 8.95 -4.41
C GLN A 53 -3.71 8.97 -4.01
N ALA A 54 -3.00 7.89 -4.34
CA ALA A 54 -1.55 7.81 -4.17
C ALA A 54 -0.86 8.31 -5.43
N VAL A 55 0.28 8.98 -5.28
CA VAL A 55 1.11 9.45 -6.40
C VAL A 55 2.56 9.14 -6.10
N MET A 56 3.11 8.15 -6.80
CA MET A 56 4.54 7.89 -6.87
C MET A 56 5.02 8.33 -8.24
N PRO A 57 5.89 9.36 -8.35
CA PRO A 57 6.38 9.83 -9.63
C PRO A 57 7.29 8.78 -10.30
N PRO A 58 7.37 8.77 -11.64
CA PRO A 58 8.33 7.95 -12.36
C PRO A 58 9.76 8.47 -12.17
N PHE A 59 10.71 7.56 -11.94
CA PHE A 59 12.13 7.89 -11.80
C PHE A 59 13.00 7.29 -12.91
N GLY A 60 12.42 6.59 -13.90
CA GLY A 60 13.14 5.90 -14.96
C GLY A 60 14.15 6.80 -15.69
N ASP A 61 13.70 7.94 -16.21
CA ASP A 61 14.56 8.86 -16.96
C ASP A 61 15.64 9.50 -16.09
N ALA A 62 15.31 9.83 -14.84
CA ALA A 62 16.22 10.51 -13.92
C ALA A 62 17.34 9.60 -13.41
N LEU A 63 17.04 8.31 -13.19
CA LEU A 63 17.98 7.36 -12.60
C LEU A 63 18.66 6.46 -13.63
N GLY A 64 18.04 6.26 -14.80
CA GLY A 64 18.41 5.21 -15.75
C GLY A 64 18.24 3.80 -15.17
N GLU A 65 18.35 2.77 -16.01
CA GLU A 65 18.12 1.38 -15.61
C GLU A 65 19.01 0.91 -14.46
N GLN A 66 20.27 1.35 -14.43
CA GLN A 66 21.20 0.98 -13.37
C GLN A 66 20.83 1.64 -12.04
N GLY A 67 20.38 2.90 -12.06
CA GLY A 67 19.93 3.60 -10.86
C GLY A 67 18.64 3.00 -10.31
N VAL A 68 17.67 2.71 -11.19
CA VAL A 68 16.42 2.00 -10.84
C VAL A 68 16.72 0.65 -10.19
N THR A 69 17.62 -0.15 -10.77
CA THR A 69 17.99 -1.46 -10.22
C THR A 69 18.64 -1.34 -8.85
N ARG A 70 19.57 -0.40 -8.64
CA ARG A 70 20.19 -0.16 -7.34
C ARG A 70 19.17 0.26 -6.29
N ALA A 71 18.28 1.19 -6.62
CA ALA A 71 17.21 1.62 -5.74
C ALA A 71 16.29 0.45 -5.35
N ALA A 72 15.89 -0.37 -6.32
CA ALA A 72 15.07 -1.57 -6.07
C ALA A 72 15.77 -2.57 -5.14
N VAL A 73 17.06 -2.84 -5.37
CA VAL A 73 17.88 -3.70 -4.50
C VAL A 73 17.95 -3.15 -3.07
N TYR A 74 18.06 -1.83 -2.91
CA TYR A 74 18.04 -1.23 -1.57
C TYR A 74 16.67 -1.36 -0.90
N VAL A 75 15.57 -1.24 -1.64
CA VAL A 75 14.22 -1.50 -1.12
C VAL A 75 14.08 -2.95 -0.65
N GLN A 76 14.59 -3.93 -1.41
CA GLN A 76 14.63 -5.33 -0.95
C GLN A 76 15.46 -5.49 0.34
N LYS A 77 16.60 -4.80 0.44
CA LYS A 77 17.39 -4.77 1.69
C LYS A 77 16.58 -4.20 2.86
N LEU A 78 15.79 -3.15 2.66
CA LEU A 78 14.91 -2.58 3.70
C LEU A 78 13.88 -3.60 4.18
N ALA A 79 13.37 -4.46 3.29
CA ALA A 79 12.47 -5.57 3.61
C ALA A 79 13.16 -6.75 4.31
N GLY A 80 14.48 -6.71 4.49
CA GLY A 80 15.27 -7.77 5.12
C GLY A 80 15.80 -8.83 4.16
N ASP A 81 15.65 -8.66 2.84
CA ASP A 81 16.16 -9.61 1.86
C ASP A 81 17.69 -9.63 1.81
N SER A 82 18.24 -10.80 1.50
CA SER A 82 19.66 -10.94 1.20
C SER A 82 19.96 -10.42 -0.22
N VAL A 83 20.78 -9.38 -0.31
CA VAL A 83 21.12 -8.72 -1.58
C VAL A 83 22.61 -8.44 -1.71
N ASP A 84 23.05 -8.08 -2.91
CA ASP A 84 24.42 -7.61 -3.14
C ASP A 84 24.70 -6.31 -2.36
N ALA A 85 25.67 -6.36 -1.45
CA ALA A 85 25.98 -5.26 -0.55
C ALA A 85 26.47 -4.00 -1.28
N SER A 86 27.18 -4.16 -2.39
CA SER A 86 27.70 -3.02 -3.17
C SER A 86 26.57 -2.29 -3.91
N MET A 87 25.62 -3.04 -4.47
CA MET A 87 24.43 -2.53 -5.12
C MET A 87 23.51 -1.85 -4.12
N ALA A 88 23.32 -2.45 -2.94
CA ALA A 88 22.52 -1.88 -1.88
C ALA A 88 23.12 -0.57 -1.35
N ALA A 89 24.44 -0.50 -1.13
CA ALA A 89 25.10 0.74 -0.69
C ALA A 89 25.00 1.86 -1.74
N ALA A 90 25.02 1.53 -3.03
CA ALA A 90 24.77 2.50 -4.10
C ALA A 90 23.29 2.92 -4.15
N GLY A 91 22.38 1.97 -3.94
CA GLY A 91 20.93 2.20 -3.89
C GLY A 91 20.50 3.06 -2.71
N GLU A 92 21.15 2.90 -1.55
CA GLU A 92 20.90 3.70 -0.35
C GLU A 92 21.08 5.19 -0.63
N LYS A 93 22.14 5.58 -1.33
CA LYS A 93 22.37 6.98 -1.71
C LYS A 93 21.24 7.54 -2.58
N ILE A 94 20.78 6.74 -3.55
CA ILE A 94 19.67 7.11 -4.42
C ILE A 94 18.38 7.25 -3.61
N TYR A 95 18.12 6.29 -2.71
CA TYR A 95 16.96 6.29 -1.84
C TYR A 95 16.90 7.54 -0.95
N GLN A 96 18.01 7.88 -0.30
CA GLN A 96 18.07 9.06 0.58
C GLN A 96 17.84 10.37 -0.19
N GLN A 97 18.23 10.43 -1.46
CA GLN A 97 18.09 11.63 -2.28
C GLN A 97 16.69 11.79 -2.90
N ASN A 98 16.01 10.68 -3.22
CA ASN A 98 14.82 10.70 -4.06
C ASN A 98 13.56 10.13 -3.40
N CYS A 99 13.71 9.18 -2.47
CA CYS A 99 12.62 8.36 -1.95
C CYS A 99 12.28 8.71 -0.49
N ALA A 100 13.29 9.02 0.31
CA ALA A 100 13.16 9.24 1.76
C ALA A 100 12.21 10.39 2.13
N ALA A 101 12.01 11.37 1.24
CA ALA A 101 11.07 12.47 1.47
C ALA A 101 9.62 11.99 1.61
N CYS A 102 9.25 10.89 0.93
CA CYS A 102 7.90 10.32 0.98
C CYS A 102 7.86 9.06 1.84
N HIS A 103 8.84 8.16 1.70
CA HIS A 103 8.86 6.86 2.38
C HIS A 103 9.63 6.87 3.71
N GLY A 104 10.12 8.04 4.15
CA GLY A 104 10.95 8.17 5.35
C GLY A 104 12.40 7.72 5.13
N PRO A 105 13.34 8.21 5.94
CA PRO A 105 14.76 7.84 5.81
C PRO A 105 15.00 6.33 6.01
N ASP A 106 14.18 5.69 6.83
CA ASP A 106 14.30 4.26 7.17
C ASP A 106 13.34 3.36 6.40
N GLY A 107 12.57 3.90 5.45
CA GLY A 107 11.62 3.10 4.66
C GLY A 107 10.26 2.87 5.31
N THR A 108 10.00 3.40 6.50
CA THR A 108 8.78 3.14 7.29
C THR A 108 7.50 3.77 6.72
N GLY A 109 7.60 4.47 5.59
CA GLY A 109 6.45 5.03 4.89
C GLY A 109 5.94 6.33 5.51
N ASN A 110 4.86 6.85 4.93
CA ASN A 110 4.16 8.02 5.42
C ASN A 110 2.66 7.93 5.08
N VAL A 111 1.86 7.62 6.10
CA VAL A 111 0.40 7.44 5.98
C VAL A 111 -0.36 8.70 5.58
N TYR A 112 0.25 9.89 5.70
CA TYR A 112 -0.36 11.14 5.24
C TYR A 112 -0.19 11.36 3.74
N LEU A 113 0.82 10.73 3.13
CA LEU A 113 1.08 10.79 1.69
C LEU A 113 0.60 9.52 0.98
N GLY A 114 0.17 8.50 1.72
CA GLY A 114 -0.11 7.17 1.16
C GLY A 114 1.14 6.47 0.65
N ALA A 115 2.31 6.82 1.21
CA ALA A 115 3.56 6.15 0.92
C ALA A 115 3.65 4.89 1.81
N PRO A 116 3.64 3.67 1.24
CA PRO A 116 3.69 2.44 2.02
C PRO A 116 5.01 2.28 2.78
N ASP A 117 4.93 1.52 3.87
CA ASP A 117 6.10 0.99 4.57
C ASP A 117 6.81 -0.03 3.68
N LEU A 118 8.05 0.27 3.33
CA LEU A 118 8.88 -0.54 2.46
C LEU A 118 9.67 -1.63 3.20
N THR A 119 9.64 -1.63 4.53
CA THR A 119 10.39 -2.56 5.40
C THR A 119 9.67 -3.88 5.65
N THR A 120 8.40 -3.96 5.30
CA THR A 120 7.53 -5.10 5.62
C THR A 120 7.62 -6.23 4.59
N GLY A 121 8.14 -5.94 3.39
CA GLY A 121 8.08 -6.84 2.24
C GLY A 121 6.67 -7.03 1.66
N VAL A 122 5.67 -6.29 2.16
CA VAL A 122 4.28 -6.38 1.70
C VAL A 122 3.98 -5.22 0.75
N TYR A 123 3.78 -5.54 -0.52
CA TYR A 123 3.59 -4.56 -1.58
C TYR A 123 2.34 -4.84 -2.41
N THR A 124 1.59 -3.78 -2.72
CA THR A 124 0.39 -3.84 -3.56
C THR A 124 0.71 -4.19 -5.02
N TYR A 125 1.92 -3.92 -5.49
CA TYR A 125 2.32 -4.07 -6.90
C TYR A 125 3.43 -5.12 -7.12
N GLY A 126 3.57 -6.08 -6.19
CA GLY A 126 4.62 -7.10 -6.21
C GLY A 126 5.93 -6.68 -5.53
N GLY A 127 6.60 -7.65 -4.91
CA GLY A 127 7.82 -7.46 -4.11
C GLY A 127 9.09 -8.06 -4.68
N ASP A 128 9.00 -8.76 -5.81
CA ASP A 128 10.19 -9.20 -6.52
C ASP A 128 10.92 -8.01 -7.17
N LEU A 129 12.18 -8.22 -7.52
CA LEU A 129 13.06 -7.17 -8.03
C LEU A 129 12.48 -6.48 -9.28
N ASP A 130 11.87 -7.23 -10.20
CA ASP A 130 11.36 -6.66 -11.44
C ASP A 130 10.09 -5.83 -11.20
N SER A 131 9.20 -6.30 -10.32
CA SER A 131 8.02 -5.53 -9.88
C SER A 131 8.40 -4.20 -9.20
N ILE A 132 9.42 -4.22 -8.33
CA ILE A 132 9.92 -3.00 -7.68
C ILE A 132 10.57 -2.07 -8.71
N ARG A 133 11.39 -2.60 -9.63
CA ARG A 133 12.00 -1.81 -10.71
C ARG A 133 10.95 -1.15 -11.58
N GLU A 134 9.89 -1.87 -11.94
CA GLU A 134 8.78 -1.33 -12.74
C GLU A 134 8.07 -0.19 -12.00
N THR A 135 7.80 -0.38 -10.71
CA THR A 135 7.21 0.66 -9.85
C THR A 135 8.07 1.91 -9.78
N ILE A 136 9.39 1.78 -9.60
CA ILE A 136 10.31 2.93 -9.55
C ILE A 136 10.44 3.59 -10.93
N ARG A 137 10.49 2.79 -12.00
CA ARG A 137 10.66 3.27 -13.38
C ARG A 137 9.44 4.07 -13.82
N GLY A 138 8.25 3.48 -13.73
CA GLY A 138 7.00 4.00 -14.27
C GLY A 138 6.16 4.81 -13.30
N GLY A 139 6.47 4.78 -12.00
CA GLY A 139 5.64 5.38 -10.97
C GLY A 139 4.32 4.64 -10.76
N ARG A 140 3.49 5.12 -9.83
CA ARG A 140 2.18 4.53 -9.49
C ARG A 140 1.17 5.63 -9.17
N ASN A 141 -0.08 5.45 -9.60
CA ASN A 141 -1.17 6.41 -9.40
C ASN A 141 -2.46 5.69 -8.94
N GLY A 142 -2.36 4.92 -7.85
CA GLY A 142 -3.47 4.13 -7.33
C GLY A 142 -4.60 5.01 -6.80
N VAL A 143 -5.85 4.64 -7.09
CA VAL A 143 -7.06 5.37 -6.68
C VAL A 143 -8.02 4.44 -5.95
N MET A 144 -8.43 4.86 -4.75
CA MET A 144 -9.59 4.31 -4.04
C MET A 144 -10.73 5.33 -4.20
N PRO A 145 -11.81 5.01 -4.95
CA PRO A 145 -12.89 5.98 -5.19
C PRO A 145 -13.71 6.26 -3.93
N ALA A 146 -14.07 7.53 -3.73
CA ALA A 146 -14.96 7.96 -2.65
C ALA A 146 -16.31 7.23 -2.70
N GLN A 147 -16.75 6.69 -1.57
CA GLN A 147 -18.02 5.94 -1.47
C GLN A 147 -19.13 6.73 -0.78
N MET A 148 -18.85 7.94 -0.27
CA MET A 148 -19.82 8.72 0.50
C MET A 148 -21.10 9.01 -0.29
N GLU A 149 -20.98 9.44 -1.55
CA GLU A 149 -22.15 9.76 -2.38
C GLU A 149 -23.00 8.52 -2.71
N LEU A 150 -22.35 7.37 -2.94
CA LEU A 150 -23.01 6.13 -3.32
C LEU A 150 -23.70 5.44 -2.12
N LEU A 151 -23.00 5.38 -0.99
CA LEU A 151 -23.41 4.58 0.16
C LEU A 151 -24.07 5.42 1.26
N GLY A 152 -23.69 6.70 1.38
CA GLY A 152 -24.10 7.56 2.48
C GLY A 152 -23.39 7.24 3.80
N GLU A 153 -23.60 8.11 4.77
CA GLU A 153 -22.87 8.13 6.05
C GLU A 153 -23.03 6.82 6.86
N ILE A 154 -24.25 6.26 6.93
CA ILE A 154 -24.52 5.07 7.73
C ILE A 154 -23.85 3.84 7.10
N ARG A 155 -24.01 3.64 5.79
CA ARG A 155 -23.48 2.43 5.12
C ARG A 155 -21.96 2.46 5.04
N THR A 156 -21.34 3.63 4.83
CA THR A 156 -19.87 3.78 4.89
C THR A 156 -19.32 3.40 6.27
N ARG A 157 -19.97 3.79 7.37
CA ARG A 157 -19.59 3.33 8.72
C ARG A 157 -19.75 1.83 8.92
N LEU A 158 -20.82 1.23 8.41
CA LEU A 158 -21.05 -0.21 8.54
C LEU A 158 -20.01 -1.04 7.79
N VAL A 159 -19.65 -0.64 6.56
CA VAL A 159 -18.60 -1.33 5.79
C VAL A 159 -17.21 -1.08 6.39
N THR A 160 -16.96 0.12 6.95
CA THR A 160 -15.73 0.40 7.72
C THR A 160 -15.58 -0.56 8.90
N ALA A 161 -16.64 -0.73 9.70
CA ALA A 161 -16.62 -1.65 10.83
C ALA A 161 -16.37 -3.11 10.38
N TYR A 162 -16.89 -3.50 9.21
CA TYR A 162 -16.60 -4.80 8.63
C TYR A 162 -15.13 -4.94 8.21
N VAL A 163 -14.58 -3.99 7.45
CA VAL A 163 -13.17 -3.99 7.03
C VAL A 163 -12.23 -4.09 8.23
N LEU A 164 -12.46 -3.26 9.25
CA LEU A 164 -11.68 -3.29 10.50
C LEU A 164 -11.85 -4.58 11.33
N SER A 165 -12.87 -5.39 11.04
CA SER A 165 -13.05 -6.69 11.69
C SER A 165 -12.27 -7.81 11.00
N LEU A 166 -11.87 -7.61 9.73
CA LEU A 166 -11.10 -8.58 8.96
C LEU A 166 -9.66 -8.64 9.48
N SER A 167 -9.04 -7.47 9.69
CA SER A 167 -7.66 -7.38 10.17
C SER A 167 -7.45 -7.84 11.61
N ARG A 168 -8.52 -7.94 12.41
CA ARG A 168 -8.46 -8.44 13.80
C ARG A 168 -8.65 -9.95 13.92
N GLN A 169 -9.13 -10.62 12.86
CA GLN A 169 -9.35 -12.07 12.89
C GLN A 169 -8.06 -12.87 12.66
N GLU A 170 -7.00 -12.24 12.16
CA GLU A 170 -5.67 -12.85 12.07
C GLU A 170 -4.95 -12.88 13.44
N ASP A 171 -5.18 -11.88 14.32
CA ASP A 171 -4.60 -11.84 15.68
C ASP A 171 -5.07 -13.01 16.58
N ASP A 172 -6.29 -13.50 16.39
CA ASP A 172 -6.89 -14.58 17.20
C ASP A 172 -6.52 -16.00 16.72
N GLN A 173 -5.76 -16.13 15.62
CA GLN A 173 -5.34 -17.41 15.04
C GLN A 173 -3.81 -17.61 15.06
N GLY A 174 -3.07 -16.74 15.76
CA GLY A 174 -1.62 -16.82 15.99
C GLY A 174 -1.25 -17.53 17.30
#